data_AF-A0A165Z0Z8-F1
#
_entry.id   AF-A0A165Z0Z8-F1
#
_cell.length_a   1.000
_cell.length_b   1.000
_cell.length_c   1.000
_cell.angle_alpha   90.00
_cell.angle_beta   90.00
_cell.angle_gamma   90.00
#
_symmetry.space_group_name_H-M   'P 1'
#
loop_
_entity.id
_entity.type
_entity.pdbx_description
1 polymer ?
#
loop_
_entity_poly.entity_id
_entity_poly.type
_entity_poly.pdbx_seq_one_letter_code
_entity_poly.pdbx_strand_id
1 'polypeptide(L)'
;MHEREHDSRIGGACMRCHVETRPALYKCFMCFQLPPLCEQCVKDAHKHAPFHDIQVWRNNCFSRITLASIGFVVNLGHDGDPCPHGAAKSTSKYTVLHEGGIHEVQALRCFCPVREEKGRDAMTLWRSDLFPATFLRPQTAMTSGVLRGFHLLTLTTKVTASGFCTYLRRRTSYWSKDDSKDRAREFFMAFRMFCFLLQLKRHAQSPPSLDGELRAGSLAIFCAACPQPGINMTPGWESRPREKQ
;
A
#
# COMPACT_ATOMS: atom_id res chain seq x y z
N MET A 1 -21.68 -14.62 -13.50
CA MET A 1 -20.33 -15.23 -13.43
C MET A 1 -19.70 -15.27 -14.83
N HIS A 2 -20.41 -15.80 -15.84
CA HIS A 2 -19.96 -15.88 -17.24
C HIS A 2 -19.60 -14.56 -17.95
N GLU A 3 -20.18 -13.42 -17.57
CA GLU A 3 -19.79 -12.11 -18.13
C GLU A 3 -18.37 -11.65 -17.73
N ARG A 4 -17.76 -12.33 -16.74
CA ARG A 4 -16.34 -12.18 -16.41
C ARG A 4 -15.44 -13.10 -17.25
N GLU A 5 -16.03 -14.04 -17.97
CA GLU A 5 -15.31 -15.04 -18.78
C GLU A 5 -15.28 -14.64 -20.27
N HIS A 6 -16.19 -13.77 -20.72
CA HIS A 6 -16.23 -13.25 -22.09
C HIS A 6 -16.88 -11.85 -22.15
N ASP A 7 -16.44 -11.01 -23.10
CA ASP A 7 -17.04 -9.71 -23.40
C ASP A 7 -17.07 -9.53 -24.92
N SER A 8 -18.25 -9.33 -25.51
CA SER A 8 -18.44 -9.27 -26.97
C SER A 8 -17.72 -8.10 -27.65
N ARG A 9 -17.26 -7.10 -26.89
CA ARG A 9 -16.51 -5.95 -27.40
C ARG A 9 -15.01 -6.23 -27.55
N ILE A 10 -14.53 -7.37 -27.04
CA ILE A 10 -13.13 -7.78 -27.13
C ILE A 10 -12.72 -8.01 -28.58
N GLY A 11 -11.51 -7.59 -28.92
CA GLY A 11 -10.96 -7.70 -30.28
C GLY A 11 -11.46 -6.62 -31.24
N GLY A 12 -12.52 -5.89 -30.89
CA GLY A 12 -12.99 -4.73 -31.63
C GLY A 12 -12.13 -3.47 -31.40
N ALA A 13 -12.53 -2.36 -32.02
CA ALA A 13 -11.88 -1.07 -31.84
C ALA A 13 -12.01 -0.57 -30.39
N CYS A 14 -10.92 0.02 -29.86
CA CYS A 14 -10.92 0.58 -28.52
C CYS A 14 -11.92 1.74 -28.40
N MET A 15 -12.90 1.62 -27.50
CA MET A 15 -13.94 2.64 -27.29
C MET A 15 -13.43 3.96 -26.71
N ARG A 16 -12.18 4.01 -26.23
CA ARG A 16 -11.60 5.22 -25.63
C ARG A 16 -10.81 6.07 -26.64
N CYS A 17 -10.07 5.44 -27.54
CA CYS A 17 -9.24 6.16 -28.52
C CYS A 17 -9.73 6.01 -29.96
N HIS A 18 -10.67 5.09 -30.22
CA HIS A 18 -11.24 4.81 -31.55
C HIS A 18 -10.20 4.47 -32.63
N VAL A 19 -8.99 4.05 -32.24
CA VAL A 19 -7.92 3.64 -33.16
C VAL A 19 -8.12 2.18 -33.55
N GLU A 20 -8.44 1.91 -34.81
CA GLU A 20 -8.73 0.57 -35.33
C GLU A 20 -7.54 -0.40 -35.21
N THR A 21 -6.31 0.09 -35.34
CA THR A 21 -5.08 -0.71 -35.22
C THR A 21 -4.75 -1.12 -33.79
N ARG A 22 -5.53 -0.67 -32.80
CA ARG A 22 -5.33 -0.95 -31.37
C ARG A 22 -6.55 -1.70 -30.81
N PRO A 23 -6.58 -3.05 -30.92
CA PRO A 23 -7.73 -3.82 -30.49
C PRO A 23 -7.93 -3.73 -28.96
N ALA A 24 -9.19 -3.74 -28.54
CA ALA A 24 -9.57 -3.79 -27.15
C ALA A 24 -9.38 -5.21 -26.60
N LEU A 25 -8.21 -5.50 -26.04
CA LEU A 25 -7.86 -6.84 -25.52
C LEU A 25 -7.77 -6.90 -24.00
N TYR A 26 -7.79 -5.74 -23.31
CA TYR A 26 -7.55 -5.66 -21.88
C TYR A 26 -8.83 -5.24 -21.14
N LYS A 27 -9.13 -5.91 -20.02
CA LYS A 27 -10.26 -5.58 -19.17
C LYS A 27 -9.84 -5.60 -17.70
N CYS A 28 -10.27 -4.61 -16.92
CA CYS A 28 -10.08 -4.62 -15.48
C CYS A 28 -11.41 -4.94 -14.79
N PHE A 29 -11.41 -5.97 -13.93
CA PHE A 29 -12.58 -6.34 -13.14
C PHE A 29 -12.61 -5.71 -11.75
N MET A 30 -11.56 -4.95 -11.40
CA MET A 30 -11.50 -4.17 -10.15
C MET A 30 -12.06 -2.76 -10.35
N CYS A 31 -11.96 -2.21 -11.57
CA CYS A 31 -12.59 -0.95 -11.91
C CYS A 31 -14.10 -1.12 -12.09
N PHE A 32 -14.87 -0.18 -11.55
CA PHE A 32 -16.31 -0.17 -11.74
C PHE A 32 -16.66 0.24 -13.18
N GLN A 33 -17.39 -0.64 -13.89
CA GLN A 33 -17.94 -0.38 -15.23
C GLN A 33 -16.92 -0.01 -16.34
N LEU A 34 -15.64 -0.35 -16.16
CA LEU A 34 -14.63 -0.08 -17.19
C LEU A 34 -14.81 -1.04 -18.39
N PRO A 35 -14.97 -0.53 -19.63
CA PRO A 35 -15.06 -1.39 -20.81
C PRO A 35 -13.71 -2.02 -21.15
N PRO A 36 -13.67 -3.00 -22.08
CA PRO A 36 -12.42 -3.41 -22.69
C PRO A 36 -11.68 -2.25 -23.36
N LEU A 37 -10.37 -2.19 -23.17
CA LEU A 37 -9.50 -1.14 -23.69
C LEU A 37 -8.29 -1.74 -24.41
N CYS A 38 -7.67 -0.96 -25.29
CA CYS A 38 -6.35 -1.29 -25.82
C CYS A 38 -5.25 -1.06 -24.77
N GLU A 39 -4.03 -1.53 -25.07
CA GLU A 39 -2.91 -1.49 -24.13
C GLU A 39 -2.60 -0.07 -23.60
N GLN A 40 -2.59 0.95 -24.48
CA GLN A 40 -2.33 2.32 -24.05
C GLN A 40 -3.47 2.87 -23.18
N CYS A 41 -4.71 2.70 -23.63
CA CYS A 41 -5.86 3.21 -22.91
C CYS A 41 -6.06 2.56 -21.55
N VAL A 42 -5.71 1.28 -21.39
CA VAL A 42 -5.76 0.61 -20.08
C VAL A 42 -4.67 1.15 -19.15
N LYS A 43 -3.46 1.42 -19.64
CA LYS A 43 -2.40 2.09 -18.86
C LYS A 43 -2.87 3.47 -18.39
N ASP A 44 -3.42 4.26 -19.30
CA ASP A 44 -3.93 5.60 -18.98
C ASP A 44 -5.10 5.55 -17.99
N ALA A 45 -5.98 4.55 -18.08
CA ALA A 45 -7.10 4.35 -17.14
C ALA A 45 -6.62 4.03 -15.72
N HIS A 46 -5.47 3.38 -15.59
CA HIS A 46 -4.93 2.92 -14.30
C HIS A 46 -3.83 3.82 -13.74
N LYS A 47 -3.68 5.04 -14.28
CA LYS A 47 -2.76 6.06 -13.75
C LYS A 47 -2.86 6.21 -12.22
N HIS A 48 -4.09 6.22 -11.70
CA HIS A 48 -4.38 6.39 -10.27
C HIS A 48 -4.78 5.07 -9.57
N ALA A 49 -4.73 3.94 -10.27
CA ALA A 49 -5.00 2.62 -9.73
C ALA A 49 -3.96 1.59 -10.24
N PRO A 50 -2.66 1.85 -10.03
CA PRO A 50 -1.58 1.11 -10.69
C PRO A 50 -1.41 -0.33 -10.18
N PHE A 51 -2.08 -0.68 -9.08
CA PHE A 51 -2.02 -2.00 -8.43
C PHE A 51 -3.28 -2.84 -8.67
N HIS A 52 -4.15 -2.42 -9.58
CA HIS A 52 -5.22 -3.29 -10.04
C HIS A 52 -4.65 -4.42 -10.91
N ASP A 53 -5.18 -5.62 -10.70
CA ASP A 53 -5.00 -6.70 -11.64
C ASP A 53 -5.91 -6.47 -12.85
N ILE A 54 -5.31 -6.61 -14.03
CA ILE A 54 -6.02 -6.55 -15.30
C ILE A 54 -6.04 -7.95 -15.91
N GLN A 55 -6.91 -8.14 -16.88
CA GLN A 55 -6.99 -9.38 -17.64
C GLN A 55 -6.77 -9.09 -19.11
N VAL A 56 -6.02 -9.96 -19.78
CA VAL A 56 -5.81 -9.91 -21.22
C VAL A 56 -6.51 -11.08 -21.88
N TRP A 57 -7.21 -10.80 -22.96
CA TRP A 57 -7.83 -11.81 -23.80
C TRP A 57 -6.79 -12.48 -24.70
N ARG A 58 -6.55 -13.79 -24.48
CA ARG A 58 -5.65 -14.62 -25.29
C ARG A 58 -6.24 -16.02 -25.36
N ASN A 59 -6.11 -16.68 -26.51
CA ASN A 59 -6.53 -18.09 -26.68
C ASN A 59 -7.98 -18.36 -26.24
N ASN A 60 -8.91 -17.45 -26.58
CA ASN A 60 -10.33 -17.51 -26.23
C ASN A 60 -10.65 -17.51 -24.72
N CYS A 61 -9.74 -17.01 -23.88
CA CYS A 61 -10.03 -16.82 -22.47
C CYS A 61 -9.33 -15.57 -21.92
N PHE A 62 -9.82 -15.09 -20.77
CA PHE A 62 -9.12 -14.07 -20.02
C PHE A 62 -8.05 -14.68 -19.12
N SER A 63 -6.85 -14.10 -19.17
CA SER A 63 -5.74 -14.43 -18.28
C SER A 63 -5.37 -13.23 -17.42
N ARG A 64 -5.20 -13.44 -16.12
CA ARG A 64 -4.77 -12.40 -15.17
C ARG A 64 -3.33 -11.98 -15.48
N ILE A 65 -3.11 -10.68 -15.59
CA ILE A 65 -1.80 -10.06 -15.78
C ILE A 65 -1.72 -8.77 -14.95
N THR A 66 -0.49 -8.29 -14.70
CA THR A 66 -0.27 -7.02 -14.00
C THR A 66 -0.02 -5.89 -15.00
N LEU A 67 -0.31 -4.65 -14.62
CA LEU A 67 0.07 -3.48 -15.43
C LEU A 67 1.59 -3.42 -15.68
N ALA A 68 2.40 -3.80 -14.70
CA ALA A 68 3.85 -3.89 -14.84
C ALA A 68 4.28 -4.86 -15.94
N SER A 69 3.56 -5.98 -16.14
CA SER A 69 3.88 -6.97 -17.17
C SER A 69 3.71 -6.46 -18.60
N ILE A 70 2.88 -5.43 -18.80
CA ILE A 70 2.74 -4.72 -20.07
C ILE A 70 3.56 -3.43 -20.12
N GLY A 71 4.54 -3.26 -19.23
CA GLY A 71 5.46 -2.11 -19.24
C GLY A 71 4.87 -0.83 -18.66
N PHE A 72 3.84 -0.90 -17.82
CA PHE A 72 3.38 0.28 -17.07
C PHE A 72 4.44 0.72 -16.05
N VAL A 73 4.73 2.02 -16.02
CA VAL A 73 5.66 2.64 -15.08
C VAL A 73 4.87 3.57 -14.16
N VAL A 74 5.03 3.39 -12.85
CA VAL A 74 4.42 4.25 -11.84
C VAL A 74 5.21 5.53 -11.71
N ASN A 75 4.62 6.68 -12.04
CA ASN A 75 5.27 7.96 -11.77
C ASN A 75 4.96 8.40 -10.34
N LEU A 76 6.00 8.70 -9.57
CA LEU A 76 5.88 9.17 -8.19
C LEU A 76 5.94 10.70 -8.16
N GLY A 77 4.83 11.33 -7.80
CA GLY A 77 4.63 12.78 -7.89
C GLY A 77 3.92 13.21 -9.18
N HIS A 78 3.75 14.53 -9.36
CA HIS A 78 3.05 15.13 -10.51
C HIS A 78 1.69 14.50 -10.80
N ASP A 79 0.94 14.13 -9.76
CA ASP A 79 -0.35 13.45 -9.88
C ASP A 79 -0.31 12.21 -10.80
N GLY A 80 0.85 11.53 -10.88
CA GLY A 80 1.07 10.36 -11.72
C GLY A 80 1.55 10.65 -13.15
N ASP A 81 1.77 11.92 -13.52
CA ASP A 81 2.38 12.28 -14.81
C ASP A 81 3.91 12.12 -14.79
N PRO A 82 4.53 11.87 -15.95
CA PRO A 82 5.99 11.84 -16.05
C PRO A 82 6.60 13.17 -15.60
N CYS A 83 7.64 13.10 -14.78
CA CYS A 83 8.34 14.30 -14.35
C CYS A 83 9.05 14.96 -15.56
N PRO A 84 8.86 16.27 -15.81
CA PRO A 84 9.52 16.96 -16.93
C PRO A 84 11.05 16.97 -16.80
N HIS A 85 11.56 16.88 -15.57
CA HIS A 85 12.99 16.79 -15.27
C HIS A 85 13.53 15.35 -15.28
N GLY A 86 12.67 14.35 -15.54
CA GLY A 86 12.96 12.92 -15.40
C GLY A 86 13.11 12.16 -16.71
N ALA A 87 12.95 12.80 -17.87
CA ALA A 87 12.81 12.15 -19.18
C ALA A 87 13.99 11.24 -19.59
N ALA A 88 15.19 11.44 -19.04
CA ALA A 88 16.40 10.67 -19.36
C ALA A 88 16.87 9.73 -18.23
N LYS A 89 16.06 9.50 -17.19
CA LYS A 89 16.50 8.77 -15.99
C LYS A 89 15.90 7.37 -15.87
N SER A 90 16.67 6.47 -15.25
CA SER A 90 16.30 5.06 -15.08
C SER A 90 15.17 4.87 -14.07
N THR A 91 14.28 3.92 -14.36
CA THR A 91 13.25 3.45 -13.43
C THR A 91 13.88 2.60 -12.32
N SER A 92 13.28 2.64 -11.14
CA SER A 92 13.65 1.77 -10.01
C SER A 92 12.58 0.70 -9.78
N LYS A 93 13.02 -0.51 -9.43
CA LYS A 93 12.13 -1.62 -9.09
C LYS A 93 11.67 -1.51 -7.64
N TYR A 94 10.37 -1.66 -7.42
CA TYR A 94 9.75 -1.69 -6.10
C TYR A 94 8.86 -2.92 -5.93
N THR A 95 8.86 -3.50 -4.73
CA THR A 95 7.85 -4.47 -4.29
C THR A 95 6.81 -3.72 -3.45
N VAL A 96 5.58 -3.66 -3.92
CA VAL A 96 4.48 -2.95 -3.24
C VAL A 96 3.48 -3.94 -2.67
N LEU A 97 3.17 -3.83 -1.38
CA LEU A 97 2.08 -4.55 -0.74
C LEU A 97 0.79 -3.70 -0.86
N HIS A 98 -0.20 -4.28 -1.52
CA HIS A 98 -1.51 -3.70 -1.81
C HIS A 98 -2.64 -4.68 -1.44
N GLU A 99 -3.88 -4.21 -1.31
CA GLU A 99 -5.05 -5.04 -0.95
C GLU A 99 -5.35 -6.11 -2.01
N GLY A 100 -4.90 -5.86 -3.25
CA GLY A 100 -4.88 -6.81 -4.37
C GLY A 100 -3.84 -7.92 -4.24
N GLY A 101 -2.79 -7.74 -3.44
CA GLY A 101 -1.66 -8.64 -3.34
C GLY A 101 -0.31 -7.91 -3.31
N ILE A 102 0.73 -8.61 -3.74
CA ILE A 102 2.11 -8.13 -3.82
C ILE A 102 2.41 -7.85 -5.28
N HIS A 103 2.80 -6.62 -5.59
CA HIS A 103 3.08 -6.17 -6.95
C HIS A 103 4.54 -5.80 -7.09
N GLU A 104 5.22 -6.38 -8.07
CA GLU A 104 6.52 -5.90 -8.52
C GLU A 104 6.30 -4.86 -9.62
N VAL A 105 6.74 -3.62 -9.38
CA VAL A 105 6.49 -2.49 -10.28
C VAL A 105 7.78 -1.75 -10.58
N GLN A 106 7.82 -1.15 -11.77
CA GLN A 106 8.81 -0.14 -12.11
C GLN A 106 8.23 1.23 -11.76
N ALA A 107 9.01 2.07 -11.09
CA ALA A 107 8.59 3.43 -10.78
C ALA A 107 9.64 4.46 -11.20
N LEU A 108 9.16 5.60 -11.68
CA LEU A 108 9.94 6.78 -11.98
C LEU A 108 9.70 7.80 -10.87
N ARG A 109 10.77 8.20 -10.19
CA ARG A 109 10.75 9.24 -9.16
C ARG A 109 10.65 10.63 -9.77
N CYS A 110 10.10 11.58 -9.01
CA CYS A 110 10.22 12.99 -9.32
C CYS A 110 11.69 13.47 -9.20
N PHE A 111 12.13 14.27 -10.18
CA PHE A 111 13.46 14.88 -10.25
C PHE A 111 13.42 16.41 -10.26
N CYS A 112 12.29 17.01 -9.89
CA CYS A 112 12.21 18.45 -9.73
C CYS A 112 13.28 18.96 -8.75
N PRO A 113 13.80 20.18 -8.96
CA PRO A 113 14.73 20.81 -8.04
C PRO A 113 14.02 21.06 -6.71
N VAL A 114 14.30 20.18 -5.76
CA VAL A 114 13.96 20.33 -4.35
C VAL A 114 15.28 20.22 -3.59
N ARG A 115 15.37 20.76 -2.38
CA ARG A 115 16.58 20.66 -1.54
C ARG A 115 16.98 19.18 -1.36
N GLU A 116 18.26 18.84 -1.53
CA GLU A 116 18.77 17.48 -1.32
C GLU A 116 18.78 17.13 0.17
N GLU A 117 17.69 16.52 0.63
CA GLU A 117 17.52 16.06 1.99
C GLU A 117 17.61 14.52 2.05
N LYS A 118 18.28 14.02 3.10
CA LYS A 118 18.29 12.59 3.42
C LYS A 118 16.85 12.10 3.57
N GLY A 119 16.49 10.99 2.93
CA GLY A 119 15.14 10.43 2.98
C GLY A 119 14.15 11.03 1.96
N ARG A 120 14.61 11.84 1.00
CA ARG A 120 13.77 12.33 -0.12
C ARG A 120 12.97 11.21 -0.80
N ASP A 121 13.61 10.06 -1.01
CA ASP A 121 13.00 8.93 -1.74
C ASP A 121 11.84 8.34 -0.94
N ALA A 122 12.07 8.14 0.36
CA ALA A 122 11.04 7.71 1.30
C ALA A 122 9.88 8.71 1.38
N MET A 123 10.18 10.01 1.38
CA MET A 123 9.16 11.07 1.39
C MET A 123 8.35 11.11 0.09
N THR A 124 9.00 10.87 -1.06
CA THR A 124 8.33 10.81 -2.37
C THR A 124 7.36 9.64 -2.44
N LEU A 125 7.77 8.47 -1.94
CA LEU A 125 6.88 7.31 -1.78
C LEU A 125 5.72 7.65 -0.85
N TRP A 126 6.01 8.24 0.32
CA TRP A 126 5.00 8.61 1.30
C TRP A 126 3.91 9.51 0.72
N ARG A 127 4.32 10.55 -0.01
CA ARG A 127 3.40 11.48 -0.69
C ARG A 127 2.57 10.82 -1.79
N SER A 128 3.00 9.66 -2.28
CA SER A 128 2.32 8.86 -3.30
C SER A 128 1.52 7.69 -2.68
N ASP A 129 1.14 7.79 -1.41
CA ASP A 129 0.45 6.75 -0.63
C ASP A 129 1.24 5.44 -0.42
N LEU A 130 2.56 5.48 -0.57
CA LEU A 130 3.44 4.34 -0.38
C LEU A 130 4.28 4.53 0.88
N PHE A 131 3.92 3.86 1.96
CA PHE A 131 4.69 3.80 3.20
C PHE A 131 5.92 2.91 2.99
N PRO A 132 7.14 3.44 3.04
CA PRO A 132 8.34 2.64 2.79
C PRO A 132 8.71 1.77 3.99
N ALA A 133 9.19 0.55 3.73
CA ALA A 133 9.72 -0.33 4.78
C ALA A 133 11.07 0.14 5.33
N THR A 134 11.84 0.90 4.54
CA THR A 134 13.14 1.49 4.91
C THR A 134 13.26 2.89 4.34
N PHE A 135 14.03 3.78 4.98
CA PHE A 135 14.01 5.22 4.64
C PHE A 135 15.20 5.68 3.80
N LEU A 136 16.31 4.94 3.81
CA LEU A 136 17.53 5.32 3.09
C LEU A 136 17.53 4.85 1.64
N ARG A 137 17.15 3.59 1.41
CA ARG A 137 17.04 2.97 0.08
C ARG A 137 15.80 2.07 0.05
N PRO A 138 14.60 2.65 -0.04
CA PRO A 138 13.37 1.89 -0.07
C PRO A 138 13.31 1.01 -1.32
N GLN A 139 13.07 -0.29 -1.13
CA GLN A 139 12.74 -1.23 -2.21
C GLN A 139 11.38 -1.90 -1.99
N THR A 140 10.92 -1.95 -0.75
CA THR A 140 9.60 -2.45 -0.38
C THR A 140 8.78 -1.30 0.19
N ALA A 141 7.54 -1.17 -0.26
CA ALA A 141 6.61 -0.19 0.28
C ALA A 141 5.21 -0.80 0.43
N MET A 142 4.38 -0.18 1.25
CA MET A 142 3.03 -0.62 1.55
C MET A 142 2.07 0.52 1.34
N THR A 143 0.95 0.22 0.67
CA THR A 143 -0.14 1.19 0.56
C THR A 143 -0.72 1.49 1.94
N SER A 144 -1.21 2.71 2.15
CA SER A 144 -1.81 3.04 3.44
C SER A 144 -3.10 2.25 3.70
N GLY A 145 -3.81 1.85 2.63
CA GLY A 145 -4.93 0.91 2.67
C GLY A 145 -4.58 -0.43 3.32
N VAL A 146 -3.49 -1.06 2.87
CA VAL A 146 -2.98 -2.32 3.45
C VAL A 146 -2.66 -2.19 4.94
N LEU A 147 -1.99 -1.10 5.33
CA LEU A 147 -1.64 -0.86 6.74
C LEU A 147 -2.88 -0.66 7.62
N ARG A 148 -3.86 0.12 7.14
CA ARG A 148 -5.14 0.31 7.84
C ARG A 148 -5.96 -0.97 7.92
N GLY A 149 -6.03 -1.73 6.82
CA GLY A 149 -6.73 -3.01 6.76
C GLY A 149 -6.15 -4.02 7.74
N PHE A 150 -4.83 -4.14 7.80
CA PHE A 150 -4.17 -5.01 8.78
C PHE A 150 -4.42 -4.53 10.22
N HIS A 151 -4.31 -3.24 10.51
CA HIS A 151 -4.60 -2.70 11.84
C HIS A 151 -6.01 -3.09 12.31
N LEU A 152 -7.02 -2.93 11.45
CA LEU A 152 -8.39 -3.32 11.76
C LEU A 152 -8.51 -4.83 12.00
N LEU A 153 -7.93 -5.66 11.12
CA LEU A 153 -7.97 -7.11 11.25
C LEU A 153 -7.31 -7.62 12.54
N THR A 154 -6.19 -7.04 12.95
CA THR A 154 -5.54 -7.40 14.22
C THR A 154 -6.45 -7.09 15.42
N LEU A 155 -7.19 -5.97 15.39
CA LEU A 155 -8.12 -5.58 16.46
C LEU A 155 -9.40 -6.43 16.49
N THR A 156 -9.91 -6.85 15.35
CA THR A 156 -11.22 -7.55 15.26
C THR A 156 -11.11 -9.07 15.25
N THR A 157 -10.04 -9.62 14.66
CA THR A 157 -9.94 -11.06 14.36
C THR A 157 -8.61 -11.70 14.78
N LYS A 158 -7.72 -10.94 15.45
CA LYS A 158 -6.42 -11.42 15.96
C LYS A 158 -5.51 -12.01 14.87
N VAL A 159 -5.53 -11.43 13.67
CA VAL A 159 -4.65 -11.85 12.57
C VAL A 159 -3.20 -11.48 12.88
N THR A 160 -2.30 -12.46 12.74
CA THR A 160 -0.85 -12.23 12.86
C THR A 160 -0.29 -11.60 11.58
N ALA A 161 0.81 -10.85 11.68
CA ALA A 161 1.46 -10.25 10.51
C ALA A 161 1.87 -11.31 9.47
N SER A 162 2.41 -12.46 9.92
CA SER A 162 2.77 -13.57 9.02
C SER A 162 1.55 -14.18 8.32
N GLY A 163 0.43 -14.35 9.03
CA GLY A 163 -0.83 -14.81 8.45
C GLY A 163 -1.37 -13.83 7.40
N PHE A 164 -1.29 -12.53 7.69
CA PHE A 164 -1.70 -11.48 6.76
C PHE A 164 -0.80 -11.41 5.51
N CYS A 165 0.52 -11.50 5.66
CA CYS A 165 1.44 -11.57 4.53
C CYS A 165 1.20 -12.83 3.69
N THR A 166 0.88 -13.96 4.32
CA THR A 166 0.46 -15.18 3.62
C THR A 166 -0.83 -14.97 2.83
N TYR A 167 -1.80 -14.25 3.40
CA TYR A 167 -3.02 -13.85 2.70
C TYR A 167 -2.70 -13.00 1.45
N LEU A 168 -1.84 -11.98 1.56
CA LEU A 168 -1.43 -11.16 0.41
C LEU A 168 -0.71 -11.98 -0.67
N ARG A 169 0.15 -12.94 -0.29
CA ARG A 169 0.79 -13.86 -1.23
C ARG A 169 -0.25 -14.70 -1.98
N ARG A 170 -1.22 -15.29 -1.27
CA ARG A 170 -2.31 -16.07 -1.88
C ARG A 170 -3.25 -15.23 -2.74
N ARG A 171 -3.42 -13.94 -2.42
CA ARG A 171 -4.14 -12.98 -3.27
C ARG A 171 -3.39 -12.71 -4.58
N THR A 172 -2.06 -12.68 -4.54
CA THR A 172 -1.19 -12.52 -5.70
C THR A 172 -1.24 -13.76 -6.60
N SER A 173 -0.96 -14.93 -6.03
CA SER A 173 -1.06 -16.23 -6.68
C SER A 173 -1.60 -17.23 -5.67
N TYR A 174 -2.79 -17.77 -5.91
CA TYR A 174 -3.45 -18.67 -4.96
C TYR A 174 -2.70 -20.00 -4.82
N TRP A 175 -2.15 -20.50 -5.93
CA TRP A 175 -1.51 -21.81 -6.00
C TRP A 175 0.00 -21.77 -5.84
N SER A 176 0.67 -20.71 -6.31
CA SER A 176 2.14 -20.65 -6.22
C SER A 176 2.57 -20.17 -4.84
N LYS A 177 3.07 -21.10 -4.04
CA LYS A 177 3.72 -20.79 -2.78
C LYS A 177 5.04 -20.04 -3.01
N ASP A 178 5.71 -20.16 -4.15
CA ASP A 178 7.11 -19.71 -4.31
C ASP A 178 7.32 -18.49 -5.24
N ASP A 179 6.29 -18.00 -5.93
CA ASP A 179 6.48 -16.86 -6.87
C ASP A 179 6.75 -15.53 -6.15
N SER A 180 6.27 -15.37 -4.91
CA SER A 180 6.38 -14.12 -4.16
C SER A 180 7.21 -14.30 -2.88
N LYS A 181 8.30 -13.54 -2.79
CA LYS A 181 9.16 -13.51 -1.60
C LYS A 181 8.35 -13.08 -0.37
N ASP A 182 8.63 -13.72 0.76
CA ASP A 182 8.06 -13.30 2.03
C ASP A 182 8.57 -11.90 2.41
N ARG A 183 7.64 -10.99 2.70
CA ARG A 183 7.90 -9.61 3.10
C ARG A 183 7.37 -9.32 4.51
N ALA A 184 7.11 -10.35 5.32
CA ALA A 184 6.57 -10.20 6.66
C ALA A 184 7.47 -9.35 7.57
N ARG A 185 8.80 -9.45 7.43
CA ARG A 185 9.75 -8.65 8.21
C ARG A 185 9.63 -7.16 7.87
N GLU A 186 9.69 -6.83 6.59
CA GLU A 186 9.52 -5.46 6.08
C GLU A 186 8.16 -4.89 6.47
N PHE A 187 7.11 -5.70 6.33
CA PHE A 187 5.76 -5.34 6.71
C PHE A 187 5.66 -5.00 8.20
N PHE A 188 6.20 -5.87 9.07
CA PHE A 188 6.16 -5.67 10.51
C PHE A 188 6.89 -4.40 10.95
N MET A 189 8.07 -4.14 10.38
CA MET A 189 8.84 -2.94 10.70
C MET A 189 8.08 -1.67 10.33
N ALA A 190 7.57 -1.57 9.10
CA ALA A 190 6.83 -0.37 8.72
C ALA A 190 5.45 -0.29 9.38
N PHE A 191 4.80 -1.40 9.73
CA PHE A 191 3.57 -1.37 10.53
C PHE A 191 3.79 -0.79 11.93
N ARG A 192 4.88 -1.17 12.61
CA ARG A 192 5.23 -0.58 13.92
C ARG A 192 5.41 0.93 13.81
N MET A 193 6.11 1.38 12.77
CA MET A 193 6.33 2.81 12.52
C MET A 193 5.02 3.52 12.18
N PHE A 194 4.16 2.91 11.37
CA PHE A 194 2.83 3.42 11.05
C PHE A 194 1.96 3.60 12.30
N CYS A 195 1.92 2.59 13.18
CA CYS A 195 1.21 2.68 14.45
C CYS A 195 1.77 3.79 15.34
N PHE A 196 3.09 3.93 15.42
CA PHE A 196 3.72 5.02 16.17
C PHE A 196 3.32 6.40 15.65
N LEU A 197 3.38 6.63 14.33
CA LEU A 197 2.97 7.88 13.71
C LEU A 197 1.46 8.16 13.91
N LEU A 198 0.63 7.12 13.90
CA LEU A 198 -0.80 7.25 14.17
C LEU A 198 -1.07 7.66 15.63
N GLN A 199 -0.30 7.13 16.59
CA GLN A 199 -0.40 7.54 17.99
C GLN A 199 0.04 8.99 18.19
N LEU A 200 1.17 9.40 17.59
CA LEU A 200 1.60 10.81 17.61
C LEU A 200 0.49 11.74 17.11
N LYS A 201 -0.12 11.40 15.96
CA LYS A 201 -1.23 12.17 15.39
C LYS A 201 -2.44 12.22 16.33
N ARG A 202 -2.82 11.09 16.92
CA ARG A 202 -3.97 10.98 17.84
C ARG A 202 -3.80 11.86 19.08
N HIS A 203 -2.58 11.97 19.59
CA HIS A 203 -2.25 12.71 20.81
C HIS A 203 -1.71 14.13 20.53
N ALA A 204 -1.78 14.59 19.27
CA ALA A 204 -1.24 15.88 18.83
C ALA A 204 0.22 16.13 19.27
N GLN A 205 1.03 15.06 19.30
CA GLN A 205 2.45 15.13 19.64
C GLN A 205 3.29 15.29 18.38
N SER A 206 4.29 16.17 18.43
CA SER A 206 5.30 16.25 17.38
C SER A 206 6.23 15.03 17.44
N PRO A 207 6.71 14.52 16.30
CA PRO A 207 7.76 13.51 16.30
C PRO A 207 8.99 14.03 17.08
N PRO A 208 9.60 13.23 17.95
CA PRO A 208 10.81 13.63 18.64
C PRO A 208 11.94 13.90 17.65
N SER A 209 12.84 14.82 18.00
CA SER A 209 14.14 14.96 17.32
C SER A 209 14.99 13.70 17.54
N LEU A 210 16.10 13.56 16.80
CA LEU A 210 17.01 12.41 16.94
C LEU A 210 17.44 12.14 18.39
N ASP A 211 17.66 13.19 19.17
CA ASP A 211 18.08 13.13 20.58
C ASP A 211 16.93 13.47 21.55
N GLY A 212 15.71 13.65 21.04
CA GLY A 212 14.55 14.01 21.83
C GLY A 212 13.78 12.78 22.31
N GLU A 213 13.23 12.84 23.51
CA GLU A 213 12.32 11.83 24.02
C GLU A 213 10.91 12.41 24.19
N LEU A 214 9.91 11.57 23.93
CA LEU A 214 8.54 11.90 24.28
C LEU A 214 8.37 11.79 25.80
N ARG A 215 7.66 12.73 26.40
CA ARG A 215 7.30 12.64 27.82
C ARG A 215 6.64 11.29 28.11
N ALA A 216 7.06 10.61 29.17
CA ALA A 216 6.46 9.35 29.59
C ALA A 216 4.94 9.50 29.75
N GLY A 217 4.18 8.57 29.17
CA GLY A 217 2.71 8.59 29.17
C GLY A 217 2.05 9.59 28.21
N SER A 218 2.80 10.37 27.41
CA SER A 218 2.22 11.34 26.45
C SER A 218 1.38 10.72 25.34
N LEU A 219 1.60 9.44 25.02
CA LEU A 219 0.81 8.64 24.07
C LEU A 219 -0.13 7.65 24.74
N ALA A 220 -0.26 7.70 26.06
CA ALA A 220 -1.16 6.83 26.80
C ALA A 220 -2.60 7.37 26.71
N ILE A 221 -3.55 6.47 26.52
CA ILE A 221 -4.98 6.79 26.63
C ILE A 221 -5.35 6.68 28.11
N PHE A 222 -6.08 7.67 28.62
CA PHE A 222 -6.65 7.60 29.96
C PHE A 222 -7.62 6.42 30.03
N CYS A 223 -7.30 5.43 30.86
CA CYS A 223 -8.14 4.27 31.09
C CYS A 223 -8.80 4.38 32.47
N ALA A 224 -10.11 4.60 32.48
CA ALA A 224 -10.90 4.70 33.71
C ALA A 224 -10.99 3.38 34.50
N ALA A 225 -10.64 2.24 33.88
CA ALA A 225 -10.58 0.94 34.54
C ALA A 225 -9.20 0.64 35.15
N CYS A 226 -8.13 1.30 34.67
CA CYS A 226 -6.81 1.16 35.29
C CYS A 226 -6.81 1.88 36.65
N PRO A 227 -6.02 1.41 37.65
CA PRO A 227 -5.90 2.12 38.92
C PRO A 227 -5.35 3.54 38.72
N GLN A 228 -6.13 4.53 39.11
CA GLN A 228 -5.82 5.96 39.07
C GLN A 228 -5.89 6.53 40.49
N PRO A 229 -4.75 6.74 41.15
CA PRO A 229 -4.71 7.32 42.49
C PRO A 229 -5.51 8.63 42.57
N GLY A 230 -6.42 8.72 43.54
CA GLY A 230 -7.27 9.90 43.73
C GLY A 230 -8.48 10.02 42.80
N ILE A 231 -8.68 9.10 41.84
CA ILE A 231 -9.86 9.11 40.96
C ILE A 231 -10.75 7.88 41.21
N ASN A 232 -10.20 6.67 41.04
CA ASN A 232 -10.98 5.42 41.13
C ASN A 232 -10.36 4.40 42.11
N MET A 233 -9.33 4.80 42.87
CA MET A 233 -8.73 3.99 43.91
C MET A 233 -9.24 4.43 45.28
N THR A 234 -9.44 3.47 46.18
CA THR A 234 -9.77 3.77 47.58
C THR A 234 -8.64 4.57 48.25
N PRO A 235 -8.94 5.60 49.04
CA PRO A 235 -7.93 6.31 49.82
C PRO A 235 -7.12 5.34 50.71
N GLY A 236 -5.81 5.58 50.83
CA GLY A 236 -4.90 4.73 51.62
C GLY A 236 -4.66 3.33 51.05
N TRP A 237 -4.87 3.13 49.74
CA TRP A 237 -4.61 1.84 49.07
C TRP A 237 -3.15 1.36 49.22
N GLU A 238 -2.20 2.30 49.30
CA GLU A 238 -0.75 2.05 49.40
C GLU A 238 -0.37 1.34 50.70
N SER A 239 -1.10 1.63 51.79
CA SER A 239 -0.85 1.09 53.13
C SER A 239 -1.70 -0.14 53.46
N ARG A 240 -2.46 -0.68 52.50
CA ARG A 240 -3.26 -1.89 52.71
C ARG A 240 -2.38 -3.14 52.78
N PRO A 241 -2.65 -4.08 53.71
CA PRO A 241 -2.00 -5.38 53.72
C PRO A 241 -2.22 -6.10 52.37
N ARG A 242 -1.19 -6.79 51.84
CA ARG A 242 -1.24 -7.50 50.55
C ARG A 242 -2.40 -8.49 50.41
N GLU A 243 -2.92 -9.00 51.52
CA GLU A 243 -4.05 -9.93 51.57
C GLU A 243 -5.40 -9.26 51.22
N LYS A 244 -5.45 -7.92 51.18
CA LYS A 244 -6.65 -7.11 50.91
C LYS A 244 -6.47 -6.08 49.78
N GLN A 245 -5.39 -6.20 49.00
CA GLN A 245 -5.13 -5.43 47.77
C GLN A 245 -5.58 -6.22 46.54
#